data_AF-A0A917FL00-F1
#
_entry.id   AF-A0A917FL00-F1
#
_cell.length_a   1.000
_cell.length_b   1.000
_cell.length_c   1.000
_cell.angle_alpha   90.00
_cell.angle_beta   90.00
_cell.angle_gamma   90.00
#
_symmetry.space_group_name_H-M   'P 1'
#
loop_
_entity.id
_entity.type
_entity.pdbx_description
1 polymer ?
#
loop_
_entity_poly.entity_id
_entity_poly.type
_entity_poly.pdbx_seq_one_letter_code
_entity_poly.pdbx_strand_id
1 'polypeptide(L)'
;MGYPDWDANLLVVAATFAAVAMAVLVHYEGLSFISGRLARRREHYSRRKVLYAIFGVLGLHVVEIWILGITLWALLHYPDAGSAVGMPVVNLLDCIYLSAESFSTVGFGDISPQGPIRFLAGTTSLTGFVLITWSASFTYLEMERFWRR
;
A
#
# COMPACT_ATOMS: atom_id res chain seq x y z
N MET A 1 7.79 14.79 -24.00
CA MET A 1 6.54 14.04 -23.74
C MET A 1 5.61 14.99 -23.00
N GLY A 2 4.59 15.49 -23.69
CA GLY A 2 3.53 16.27 -23.04
C GLY A 2 2.50 15.34 -22.40
N TYR A 3 1.57 15.93 -21.64
CA TYR A 3 0.37 15.29 -21.12
C TYR A 3 -0.84 15.80 -21.92
N PRO A 4 -1.00 15.44 -23.21
CA PRO A 4 -2.02 16.03 -24.07
C PRO A 4 -3.44 15.61 -23.67
N ASP A 5 -3.59 14.40 -23.13
CA ASP A 5 -4.89 13.78 -22.81
C ASP A 5 -5.31 14.11 -21.38
N TRP A 6 -5.84 15.31 -21.19
CA TRP A 6 -6.23 15.83 -19.87
C TRP A 6 -7.25 14.97 -19.14
N ASP A 7 -8.12 14.27 -19.86
CA ASP A 7 -9.07 13.31 -19.30
C ASP A 7 -8.37 12.12 -18.63
N ALA A 8 -7.39 11.50 -19.32
CA ALA A 8 -6.60 10.40 -18.80
C ALA A 8 -5.77 10.84 -17.57
N ASN A 9 -5.19 12.04 -17.63
CA ASN A 9 -4.44 12.61 -16.50
C ASN A 9 -5.32 12.84 -15.28
N LEU A 10 -6.49 13.46 -15.46
CA LEU A 10 -7.43 13.70 -14.37
C LEU A 10 -7.96 12.38 -13.79
N LEU A 11 -8.23 11.39 -14.63
CA LEU A 11 -8.63 10.06 -14.21
C LEU A 11 -7.55 9.41 -13.33
N VAL A 12 -6.28 9.44 -13.75
CA VAL A 12 -5.17 8.89 -12.98
C VAL A 12 -5.06 9.59 -11.63
N VAL A 13 -5.15 10.93 -11.58
CA VAL A 13 -5.08 11.69 -10.33
C VAL A 13 -6.25 11.34 -9.41
N ALA A 14 -7.48 11.29 -9.93
CA ALA A 14 -8.67 10.96 -9.16
C ALA A 14 -8.63 9.52 -8.63
N ALA A 15 -8.25 8.56 -9.47
CA ALA A 15 -8.09 7.16 -9.08
C ALA A 15 -6.99 6.99 -8.03
N THR A 16 -5.87 7.69 -8.18
CA THR A 16 -4.77 7.71 -7.19
C THR A 16 -5.28 8.23 -5.86
N PHE A 17 -5.98 9.37 -5.85
CA PHE A 17 -6.52 9.95 -4.62
C PHE A 17 -7.50 9.00 -3.93
N ALA A 18 -8.42 8.39 -4.69
CA ALA A 18 -9.38 7.43 -4.16
C ALA A 18 -8.70 6.18 -3.58
N ALA A 19 -7.70 5.63 -4.27
CA ALA A 19 -6.95 4.47 -3.81
C ALA A 19 -6.13 4.76 -2.54
N VAL A 20 -5.50 5.94 -2.47
CA VAL A 20 -4.77 6.37 -1.26
C VAL A 20 -5.73 6.57 -0.09
N ALA A 21 -6.87 7.25 -0.29
CA ALA A 21 -7.87 7.44 0.75
C ALA A 21 -8.38 6.09 1.27
N MET A 22 -8.65 5.14 0.36
CA MET A 22 -9.06 3.78 0.71
C MET A 22 -7.97 3.03 1.49
N ALA A 23 -6.71 3.10 1.04
CA ALA A 23 -5.58 2.48 1.74
C ALA A 23 -5.42 3.05 3.16
N VAL A 24 -5.51 4.38 3.33
CA VAL A 24 -5.43 5.03 4.65
C VAL A 24 -6.59 4.61 5.56
N LEU A 25 -7.81 4.53 5.04
CA LEU A 25 -8.98 4.07 5.81
C LEU A 25 -8.82 2.61 6.24
N VAL A 26 -8.44 1.74 5.30
CA VAL A 26 -8.15 0.33 5.59
C VAL A 26 -7.06 0.21 6.64
N HIS A 27 -5.99 1.01 6.54
CA HIS A 27 -4.90 1.03 7.52
C HIS A 27 -5.41 1.38 8.92
N TYR A 28 -6.14 2.49 9.02
CA TYR A 28 -6.66 2.99 10.29
C TYR A 28 -7.61 1.97 10.96
N GLU A 29 -8.58 1.44 10.20
CA GLU A 29 -9.52 0.44 10.69
C GLU A 29 -8.81 -0.88 11.03
N GLY A 30 -7.84 -1.28 10.23
CA GLY A 30 -7.00 -2.46 10.46
C GLY A 30 -6.21 -2.36 11.76
N LEU A 31 -5.52 -1.25 12.00
CA LEU A 31 -4.80 -1.01 13.26
C LEU A 31 -5.76 -0.95 14.45
N SER A 32 -6.90 -0.29 14.31
CA SER A 32 -7.94 -0.21 15.35
C SER A 32 -8.47 -1.61 15.70
N PHE A 33 -8.72 -2.45 14.69
CA PHE A 33 -9.12 -3.84 14.86
C PHE A 33 -8.04 -4.68 15.54
N ILE A 34 -6.78 -4.56 15.10
CA ILE A 34 -5.63 -5.25 15.69
C ILE A 34 -5.47 -4.87 17.17
N SER A 35 -5.49 -3.58 17.49
CA SER A 35 -5.41 -3.05 18.86
C SER A 35 -6.54 -3.56 19.74
N GLY A 36 -7.79 -3.48 19.27
CA GLY A 36 -8.95 -4.01 19.99
C GLY A 36 -8.85 -5.52 20.26
N ARG A 37 -8.27 -6.28 19.32
CA ARG A 37 -8.06 -7.73 19.49
C ARG A 37 -6.90 -8.04 20.43
N LEU A 38 -5.83 -7.24 20.43
CA LEU A 38 -4.73 -7.31 21.39
C LEU A 38 -5.19 -7.03 22.82
N ALA A 39 -6.00 -5.99 23.02
CA ALA A 39 -6.55 -5.62 24.32
C ALA A 39 -7.41 -6.73 24.94
N ARG A 40 -8.16 -7.48 24.11
CA ARG A 40 -8.98 -8.62 24.56
C ARG A 40 -8.17 -9.89 24.88
N ARG A 41 -6.93 -10.01 24.42
CA ARG A 41 -6.10 -11.19 24.70
C ARG A 41 -5.56 -11.14 26.14
N ARG A 42 -6.10 -12.05 26.98
CA ARG A 42 -5.61 -12.32 28.35
C ARG A 42 -4.30 -13.13 28.41
N GLU A 43 -3.53 -13.13 27.32
CA GLU A 43 -2.27 -13.88 27.29
C GLU A 43 -1.23 -13.23 28.21
N HIS A 44 -0.67 -14.04 29.12
CA HIS A 44 0.37 -13.66 30.07
C HIS A 44 1.75 -13.52 29.38
N TYR A 45 1.93 -14.14 28.20
CA TYR A 45 3.19 -14.13 27.47
C TYR A 45 3.24 -12.98 26.44
N SER A 46 4.01 -11.94 26.76
CA SER A 46 4.22 -10.75 25.91
C SER A 46 4.62 -11.11 24.46
N ARG A 47 5.41 -12.17 24.25
CA ARG A 47 5.90 -12.61 22.92
C ARG A 47 4.79 -12.92 21.91
N ARG A 48 3.71 -13.59 22.31
CA ARG A 48 2.63 -13.97 21.37
C ARG A 48 1.80 -12.78 20.91
N LYS A 49 1.62 -11.78 21.77
CA LYS A 49 0.96 -10.51 21.44
C LYS A 49 1.76 -9.74 20.39
N VAL A 50 3.08 -9.67 20.57
CA VAL A 50 3.98 -9.03 19.60
C VAL A 50 3.91 -9.70 18.23
N LEU A 51 4.01 -11.03 18.17
CA LEU A 51 3.90 -11.76 16.91
C LEU A 51 2.55 -11.52 16.23
N TYR A 52 1.45 -11.54 17.00
CA TYR A 52 0.12 -11.24 16.46
C TYR A 52 0.03 -9.82 15.88
N ALA A 53 0.60 -8.82 16.56
CA ALA A 53 0.64 -7.45 16.07
C ALA A 53 1.42 -7.34 14.76
N ILE A 54 2.63 -7.90 14.72
CA ILE A 54 3.50 -7.87 13.53
C ILE A 54 2.85 -8.57 12.34
N PHE A 55 2.36 -9.81 12.50
CA PHE A 55 1.69 -10.51 11.39
C PHE A 55 0.39 -9.84 10.95
N GLY A 56 -0.34 -9.23 11.89
CA GLY A 56 -1.53 -8.44 11.57
C GLY A 56 -1.22 -7.24 10.70
N VAL A 57 -0.18 -6.48 11.07
CA VAL A 57 0.31 -5.32 10.30
C VAL A 57 0.85 -5.73 8.94
N LEU A 58 1.63 -6.81 8.85
CA LEU A 58 2.10 -7.33 7.56
C LEU A 58 0.93 -7.72 6.64
N GLY A 59 -0.08 -8.40 7.18
CA GLY A 59 -1.29 -8.73 6.43
C GLY A 59 -2.05 -7.48 5.97
N LEU A 60 -2.12 -6.46 6.82
CA LEU A 60 -2.75 -5.17 6.49
C LEU A 60 -2.03 -4.47 5.32
N HIS A 61 -0.70 -4.43 5.35
CA HIS A 61 0.09 -3.89 4.24
C HIS A 61 -0.07 -4.68 2.94
N VAL A 62 -0.22 -6.01 3.01
CA VAL A 62 -0.55 -6.80 1.81
C VAL A 62 -1.89 -6.33 1.22
N VAL A 63 -2.92 -6.10 2.04
CA VAL A 63 -4.21 -5.59 1.54
C VAL A 63 -4.06 -4.22 0.87
N GLU A 64 -3.27 -3.31 1.46
CA GLU A 64 -3.00 -1.97 0.88
C GLU A 64 -2.27 -2.04 -0.46
N ILE A 65 -1.25 -2.92 -0.55
CA ILE A 65 -0.53 -3.19 -1.79
C ILE A 65 -1.48 -3.68 -2.88
N TRP A 66 -2.45 -4.53 -2.53
CA TRP A 66 -3.46 -5.02 -3.47
C TRP A 66 -4.41 -3.91 -3.94
N ILE A 67 -4.85 -3.02 -3.05
CA ILE A 67 -5.71 -1.87 -3.42
C ILE A 67 -5.01 -0.99 -4.46
N LEU A 68 -3.75 -0.62 -4.19
CA LEU A 68 -2.96 0.22 -5.09
C LEU A 68 -2.60 -0.50 -6.39
N GLY A 69 -2.28 -1.79 -6.33
CA GLY A 69 -1.96 -2.60 -7.51
C GLY A 69 -3.16 -2.89 -8.40
N ILE A 70 -4.36 -3.13 -7.84
CA ILE A 70 -5.60 -3.24 -8.60
C ILE A 70 -5.93 -1.90 -9.28
N THR A 71 -5.72 -0.79 -8.58
CA THR A 71 -5.91 0.56 -9.16
C THR A 71 -4.99 0.78 -10.35
N LEU A 72 -3.71 0.42 -10.22
CA LEU A 72 -2.75 0.47 -11.31
C LEU A 72 -3.17 -0.40 -12.50
N TRP A 73 -3.56 -1.65 -12.23
CA TRP A 73 -4.03 -2.59 -13.25
C TRP A 73 -5.25 -2.05 -14.00
N ALA A 74 -6.22 -1.48 -13.28
CA ALA A 74 -7.42 -0.88 -13.87
C ALA A 74 -7.08 0.33 -14.75
N LEU A 75 -6.17 1.20 -14.29
CA LEU A 75 -5.71 2.35 -15.08
C LEU A 75 -4.96 1.94 -16.35
N LEU A 76 -4.15 0.88 -16.29
CA LEU A 76 -3.44 0.36 -17.47
C LEU A 76 -4.37 -0.21 -18.56
N HIS A 77 -5.64 -0.45 -18.25
CA HIS A 77 -6.66 -0.81 -19.25
C HIS A 77 -7.36 0.42 -19.87
N TYR A 78 -7.17 1.61 -19.31
CA TYR A 78 -7.72 2.85 -19.86
C TYR A 78 -6.77 3.41 -20.94
N PRO A 79 -7.27 3.79 -22.13
CA PRO A 79 -6.45 4.41 -23.17
C PRO A 79 -5.68 5.63 -22.65
N ASP A 80 -4.43 5.79 -23.07
CA ASP A 80 -3.61 6.99 -22.78
C ASP A 80 -3.28 7.24 -21.28
N ALA A 81 -3.73 6.39 -20.36
CA ALA A 81 -3.33 6.45 -18.95
C ALA A 81 -1.84 6.12 -18.73
N GLY A 82 -1.21 5.46 -19.70
CA GLY A 82 0.22 5.14 -19.72
C GLY A 82 0.48 3.66 -20.00
N SER A 83 1.72 3.24 -19.77
CA SER A 83 2.17 1.85 -20.00
C SER A 83 3.28 1.47 -19.04
N ALA A 84 3.63 0.18 -18.95
CA ALA A 84 4.73 -0.29 -18.11
C ALA A 84 5.79 -1.00 -18.96
N VAL A 85 7.03 -0.52 -18.91
CA VAL A 85 8.19 -1.22 -19.49
C VAL A 85 8.49 -2.43 -18.61
N GLY A 86 8.85 -3.56 -19.22
CA GLY A 86 9.02 -4.83 -18.52
C GLY A 86 7.73 -5.67 -18.43
N MET A 87 6.60 -5.12 -18.89
CA MET A 87 5.28 -5.78 -18.86
C MET A 87 4.67 -5.82 -20.28
N PRO A 88 5.05 -6.81 -21.12
CA PRO A 88 4.57 -6.88 -22.51
C PRO A 88 3.06 -7.16 -22.62
N VAL A 89 2.47 -7.80 -21.61
CA VAL A 89 1.02 -8.00 -21.45
C VAL A 89 0.65 -7.53 -20.05
N VAL A 90 -0.41 -6.74 -19.92
CA VAL A 90 -0.88 -6.22 -18.62
C VAL A 90 -1.44 -7.37 -17.78
N ASN A 91 -0.63 -7.92 -16.88
CA ASN A 91 -1.06 -8.93 -15.92
C ASN A 91 -1.33 -8.29 -14.56
N LEU A 92 -2.38 -8.76 -13.88
CA LEU A 92 -2.72 -8.29 -12.54
C LEU A 92 -1.58 -8.49 -11.55
N LEU A 93 -0.95 -9.68 -11.55
CA LEU A 93 0.12 -9.99 -10.60
C LEU A 93 1.37 -9.13 -10.81
N ASP A 94 1.69 -8.76 -12.06
CA ASP A 94 2.81 -7.86 -12.35
C ASP A 94 2.50 -6.44 -11.86
N CYS A 95 1.23 -6.01 -11.90
CA CYS A 95 0.79 -4.75 -11.31
C CYS A 95 0.83 -4.77 -9.78
N ILE A 96 0.44 -5.89 -9.15
CA ILE A 96 0.57 -6.07 -7.70
C ILE A 96 2.05 -6.04 -7.29
N TYR A 97 2.92 -6.68 -8.09
CA TYR A 97 4.37 -6.68 -7.87
C TYR A 97 4.96 -5.27 -7.96
N LEU A 98 4.66 -4.51 -9.04
CA LEU A 98 5.10 -3.12 -9.16
C LEU A 98 4.56 -2.23 -8.02
N SER A 99 3.31 -2.46 -7.58
CA SER A 99 2.75 -1.79 -6.41
C SER A 99 3.51 -2.15 -5.13
N ALA A 100 3.85 -3.42 -4.93
CA ALA A 100 4.60 -3.88 -3.76
C ALA A 100 5.99 -3.24 -3.69
N GLU A 101 6.71 -3.22 -4.81
CA GLU A 101 8.01 -2.55 -4.91
C GLU A 101 7.92 -1.06 -4.63
N SER A 102 6.94 -0.40 -5.25
CA SER A 102 6.73 1.03 -5.07
C SER A 102 6.39 1.34 -3.62
N PHE A 103 5.43 0.62 -3.04
CA PHE A 103 4.93 0.79 -1.66
C PHE A 103 6.03 0.57 -0.62
N SER A 104 6.84 -0.47 -0.81
CA SER A 104 7.97 -0.78 0.07
C SER A 104 9.21 0.08 -0.22
N THR A 105 9.16 0.94 -1.24
CA THR A 105 10.27 1.79 -1.71
C THR A 105 11.51 0.99 -2.17
N VAL A 106 11.33 -0.28 -2.55
CA VAL A 106 12.42 -1.15 -3.01
C VAL A 106 12.84 -0.80 -4.44
N GLY A 107 11.87 -0.76 -5.37
CA GLY A 107 12.07 -0.38 -6.77
C GLY A 107 13.21 -1.11 -7.49
N PHE A 108 13.06 -2.42 -7.76
CA PHE A 108 14.09 -3.19 -8.47
C PHE A 108 14.29 -2.70 -9.92
N GLY A 109 13.26 -2.08 -10.50
CA GLY A 109 13.35 -1.37 -11.78
C GLY A 109 13.29 -2.27 -13.01
N ASP A 110 12.99 -3.56 -12.81
CA ASP A 110 12.64 -4.52 -13.86
C ASP A 110 11.30 -4.18 -14.53
N ILE A 111 10.35 -3.63 -13.76
CA ILE A 111 9.11 -3.03 -14.27
C ILE A 111 9.10 -1.52 -13.97
N SER A 112 8.85 -0.70 -15.00
CA SER A 112 8.88 0.76 -14.86
C SER A 112 7.67 1.45 -15.52
N PRO A 113 6.89 2.26 -14.78
CA PRO A 113 5.72 2.96 -15.31
C PRO A 113 6.12 4.11 -16.23
N GLN A 114 5.36 4.31 -17.30
CA GLN A 114 5.51 5.33 -18.32
C GLN A 114 4.20 6.10 -18.49
N GLY A 115 4.31 7.40 -18.78
CA GLY A 115 3.14 8.26 -18.96
C GLY A 115 2.45 8.66 -17.64
N PRO A 116 1.14 8.99 -17.68
CA PRO A 116 0.39 9.53 -16.54
C PRO A 116 0.41 8.67 -15.26
N ILE A 117 0.36 7.34 -15.38
CA ILE A 117 0.42 6.41 -14.23
C ILE A 117 1.67 6.55 -13.35
N ARG A 118 2.72 7.25 -13.81
CA ARG A 118 3.87 7.61 -12.96
C ARG A 118 3.45 8.39 -11.72
N PHE A 119 2.37 9.17 -11.79
CA PHE A 119 1.80 9.85 -10.64
C PHE A 119 1.35 8.84 -9.58
N LEU A 120 0.57 7.83 -9.96
CA LEU A 120 0.15 6.75 -9.06
C LEU A 120 1.35 6.02 -8.44
N ALA A 121 2.36 5.67 -9.25
CA ALA A 121 3.54 4.96 -8.76
C ALA A 121 4.32 5.77 -7.71
N GLY A 122 4.58 7.06 -7.99
CA GLY A 122 5.25 7.95 -7.05
C GLY A 122 4.44 8.14 -5.76
N THR A 123 3.12 8.32 -5.86
CA THR A 123 2.24 8.44 -4.70
C THR A 123 2.13 7.13 -3.92
N THR A 124 2.21 5.97 -4.58
CA THR A 124 2.25 4.65 -3.93
C THR A 124 3.47 4.53 -3.03
N SER A 125 4.64 4.98 -3.48
CA SER A 125 5.86 5.02 -2.65
C SER A 125 5.74 5.94 -1.45
N LEU A 126 5.20 7.15 -1.64
CA LEU A 126 4.96 8.08 -0.54
C LEU A 126 3.97 7.50 0.48
N THR A 127 2.90 6.89 0.00
CA THR A 127 1.85 6.28 0.84
C THR A 127 2.42 5.12 1.64
N GLY A 128 3.11 4.18 0.99
CA GLY A 128 3.70 3.03 1.67
C GLY A 128 4.72 3.44 2.72
N PHE A 129 5.58 4.43 2.44
CA PHE A 129 6.50 4.99 3.43
C PHE A 129 5.77 5.49 4.69
N VAL A 130 4.69 6.26 4.53
CA VAL A 130 3.89 6.78 5.64
C VAL A 130 3.20 5.65 6.42
N LEU A 131 2.56 4.70 5.73
CA LEU A 131 1.82 3.62 6.40
C LEU A 131 2.76 2.65 7.14
N ILE A 132 3.91 2.30 6.57
CA ILE A 132 4.90 1.44 7.22
C ILE A 132 5.46 2.12 8.48
N THR A 133 5.81 3.41 8.40
CA THR A 133 6.35 4.15 9.56
C THR A 133 5.30 4.37 10.66
N TRP A 134 4.04 4.61 10.28
CA TRP A 134 2.92 4.66 11.23
C TRP A 134 2.73 3.31 11.94
N SER A 135 2.77 2.21 11.19
CA SER A 135 2.66 0.86 11.73
C SER A 135 3.81 0.47 12.67
N ALA A 136 5.04 0.88 12.36
CA ALA A 136 6.18 0.70 13.25
C ALA A 136 5.97 1.43 14.58
N SER A 137 5.51 2.69 14.52
CA SER A 137 5.20 3.51 15.69
C SER A 137 4.07 2.90 16.54
N PHE A 138 3.00 2.45 15.88
CA PHE A 138 1.90 1.73 16.54
C PHE A 138 2.40 0.47 17.26
N THR A 139 3.19 -0.35 16.58
CA THR A 139 3.69 -1.61 17.13
C THR A 139 4.63 -1.36 18.32
N TYR A 140 5.48 -0.33 18.23
CA TYR A 140 6.34 0.10 19.34
C TYR A 140 5.51 0.48 20.59
N LEU A 141 4.47 1.31 20.41
CA LEU A 141 3.60 1.72 21.51
C LEU A 141 2.87 0.52 22.15
N GLU A 142 2.42 -0.45 21.35
CA GLU A 142 1.82 -1.68 21.87
C GLU A 142 2.83 -2.55 22.63
N MET A 143 4.07 -2.69 22.14
CA MET A 143 5.14 -3.40 22.84
C MET A 143 5.46 -2.75 24.19
N GLU A 144 5.60 -1.42 24.22
CA GLU A 144 5.90 -0.66 25.43
C GLU A 144 4.81 -0.86 26.50
N ARG A 145 3.54 -0.87 26.09
CA ARG A 145 2.40 -1.16 26.98
C ARG A 145 2.45 -2.58 27.57
N PHE A 146 3.00 -3.55 26.84
CA PHE A 146 3.13 -4.93 27.33
C PHE A 146 4.36 -5.18 28.20
N TRP A 147 5.40 -4.35 28.12
CA TRP A 147 6.61 -4.48 28.93
C TRP A 147 6.61 -3.62 30.19
N ARG A 148 5.83 -2.53 30.24
CA ARG A 148 5.64 -1.72 31.46
C ARG A 148 4.65 -2.33 32.46
N ARG A 149 4.03 -3.48 32.14
CA ARG A 149 3.17 -4.26 33.04
C ARG A 149 3.91 -5.50 33.51
#